data_AF-H8MU41-F1
#
_entry.id   AF-H8MU41-F1
#
_cell.length_a   1.000
_cell.length_b   1.000
_cell.length_c   1.000
_cell.angle_alpha   90.00
_cell.angle_beta   90.00
_cell.angle_gamma   90.00
#
_symmetry.space_group_name_H-M   'P 1'
#
loop_
_entity.id
_entity.type
_entity.pdbx_description
1 polymer ?
#
loop_
_entity_poly.entity_id
_entity_poly.type
_entity_poly.pdbx_seq_one_letter_code
_entity_poly.pdbx_strand_id
1 'polypeptide(L)'
;MPRLPSSRRGTTQIALGVFVWTLFSCSGTKRYYLSEELRRREDNSFLSIAPGPWPDVPSVIEDVAHVPDDLVLSTLSSLMGLPGAADACDASTGRPRADATEYCVALYRTPRDWRVSWPVRSASGASKTCWPPFGGVDDADFGDDLPVFGYAHNHPCGTGASSQDLESWPRLKAGEEGWVLVAYAATPSGRLARDSRGEPIPAWGWLATGPRSAPRFYKWNQSGAVFRWTGRETGWTFQATCHPASSNILRRSGVMPKCTPDLIW
;
A
#
# COMPACT_ATOMS: atom_id res chain seq x y z
N MET A 1 21.24 74.59 46.62
CA MET A 1 20.04 74.09 45.92
C MET A 1 20.47 73.35 44.64
N PRO A 2 19.68 72.37 44.16
CA PRO A 2 20.21 71.10 43.62
C PRO A 2 20.04 70.90 42.09
N ARG A 3 20.57 69.76 41.60
CA ARG A 3 20.20 68.94 40.42
C ARG A 3 20.89 69.18 39.05
N LEU A 4 21.86 68.29 38.77
CA LEU A 4 21.97 67.29 37.65
C LEU A 4 20.79 67.17 36.65
N PRO A 5 20.91 66.39 35.54
CA PRO A 5 21.98 66.24 34.53
C PRO A 5 21.40 66.14 33.09
N SER A 6 22.20 66.00 32.02
CA SER A 6 21.77 65.22 30.84
C SER A 6 22.92 64.85 29.89
N SER A 7 22.99 63.55 29.60
CA SER A 7 23.90 62.84 28.70
C SER A 7 23.25 62.66 27.32
N ARG A 8 24.02 62.78 26.24
CA ARG A 8 23.78 62.05 24.98
C ARG A 8 25.10 61.65 24.32
N ARG A 9 25.43 60.36 24.43
CA ARG A 9 26.39 59.65 23.56
C ARG A 9 25.66 59.23 22.27
N GLY A 10 26.26 59.52 21.12
CA GLY A 10 25.85 59.00 19.82
C GLY A 10 26.43 57.60 19.60
N THR A 11 25.58 56.69 19.13
CA THR A 11 25.85 55.27 18.94
C THR A 11 26.30 54.98 17.51
N THR A 12 27.35 54.17 17.40
CA THR A 12 27.95 53.57 16.20
C THR A 12 26.95 52.68 15.45
N GLN A 13 26.83 52.81 14.13
CA GLN A 13 26.15 51.84 13.27
C GLN A 13 27.16 50.82 12.73
N ILE A 14 26.91 49.54 13.01
CA ILE A 14 27.58 48.38 12.40
C ILE A 14 26.59 47.77 11.42
N ALA A 15 26.98 47.66 10.14
CA ALA A 15 26.21 47.01 9.10
C ALA A 15 26.27 45.49 9.27
N LEU A 16 25.11 44.85 9.50
CA LEU A 16 24.95 43.39 9.46
C LEU A 16 24.62 42.98 8.02
N GLY A 17 25.53 42.23 7.39
CA GLY A 17 25.28 41.52 6.14
C GLY A 17 24.40 40.30 6.38
N VAL A 18 23.26 40.24 5.68
CA VAL A 18 22.36 39.08 5.67
C VAL A 18 22.89 38.07 4.67
N PHE A 19 23.52 37.00 5.16
CA PHE A 19 23.82 35.80 4.38
C PHE A 19 22.57 34.92 4.34
N VAL A 20 21.84 34.94 3.22
CA VAL A 20 20.75 33.99 2.95
C VAL A 20 21.38 32.69 2.47
N TRP A 21 21.48 31.70 3.36
CA TRP A 21 21.81 30.33 2.99
C TRP A 21 20.54 29.63 2.51
N THR A 22 20.36 29.53 1.20
CA THR A 22 19.41 28.59 0.60
C THR A 22 19.97 27.18 0.73
N LEU A 23 19.59 26.50 1.81
CA LEU A 23 19.76 25.05 1.93
C LEU A 23 18.80 24.38 0.93
N PHE A 24 19.29 24.09 -0.27
CA PHE A 24 18.69 23.06 -1.12
C PHE A 24 18.93 21.71 -0.47
N SER A 25 18.05 21.30 0.44
CA SER A 25 17.96 19.91 0.85
C SER A 25 17.57 19.10 -0.38
N CYS A 26 18.54 18.40 -0.97
CA CYS A 26 18.27 17.25 -1.82
C CYS A 26 17.68 16.13 -0.94
N SER A 27 16.47 16.31 -0.45
CA SER A 27 15.64 15.21 0.03
C SER A 27 15.35 14.38 -1.22
N GLY A 28 16.16 13.34 -1.45
CA GLY A 28 15.82 12.34 -2.46
C GLY A 28 14.37 11.93 -2.21
N THR A 29 13.49 12.15 -3.18
CA THR A 29 12.07 11.86 -3.05
C THR A 29 11.94 10.34 -2.89
N LYS A 30 11.86 9.87 -1.64
CA LYS A 30 11.61 8.46 -1.34
C LYS A 30 10.36 8.05 -2.12
N ARG A 31 10.41 6.92 -2.83
CA ARG A 31 9.30 6.42 -3.66
C ARG A 31 8.63 5.18 -3.06
N TYR A 32 9.36 4.45 -2.23
CA TYR A 32 8.95 3.22 -1.58
C TYR A 32 9.83 2.96 -0.37
N TYR A 33 9.41 2.05 0.50
CA TYR A 33 10.21 1.50 1.59
C TYR A 33 10.64 0.08 1.27
N LEU A 34 11.82 -0.32 1.71
CA LEU A 34 12.19 -1.73 1.77
C LEU A 34 11.56 -2.36 3.01
N SER A 35 11.18 -3.64 2.95
CA SER A 35 10.58 -4.34 4.09
C SER A 35 11.47 -4.29 5.35
N GLU A 36 12.78 -4.36 5.18
CA GLU A 36 13.77 -4.22 6.26
C GLU A 36 13.88 -2.82 6.88
N GLU A 37 13.40 -1.78 6.19
CA GLU A 37 13.35 -0.41 6.74
C GLU A 37 12.13 -0.18 7.64
N LEU A 38 11.15 -1.09 7.59
CA LEU A 38 9.88 -0.92 8.28
C LEU A 38 9.98 -1.33 9.75
N ARG A 39 9.33 -0.54 10.61
CA ARG A 39 9.04 -0.94 11.99
C ARG A 39 8.22 -2.23 11.97
N ARG A 40 8.48 -3.10 12.95
CA ARG A 40 7.76 -4.37 13.13
C ARG A 40 6.90 -4.28 14.38
N ARG A 41 5.66 -4.74 14.29
CA ARG A 41 4.78 -4.88 15.44
C ARG A 41 5.23 -6.09 16.26
N GLU A 42 5.45 -5.89 17.56
CA GLU A 42 5.85 -6.96 18.50
C GLU A 42 7.10 -7.73 18.03
N ASP A 43 8.03 -7.02 17.38
CA ASP A 43 9.26 -7.56 16.79
C ASP A 43 9.06 -8.72 15.80
N ASN A 44 7.84 -8.93 15.30
CA ASN A 44 7.51 -9.99 14.37
C ASN A 44 7.80 -9.58 12.92
N SER A 45 8.65 -10.34 12.23
CA SER A 45 9.04 -10.06 10.84
C SER A 45 7.89 -10.09 9.84
N PHE A 46 6.80 -10.78 10.14
CA PHE A 46 5.60 -10.81 9.29
C PHE A 46 4.68 -9.61 9.52
N LEU A 47 4.85 -8.87 10.62
CA LEU A 47 3.99 -7.76 11.02
C LEU A 47 4.67 -6.41 10.79
N SER A 48 5.14 -6.19 9.56
CA SER A 48 5.68 -4.88 9.17
C SER A 48 4.59 -3.81 9.16
N ILE A 49 4.94 -2.60 9.57
CA ILE A 49 4.05 -1.43 9.64
C ILE A 49 4.51 -0.45 8.57
N ALA A 50 3.66 -0.19 7.58
CA ALA A 50 3.97 0.78 6.53
C ALA A 50 3.62 2.21 6.97
N PRO A 51 4.43 3.22 6.67
CA PRO A 51 4.04 4.61 6.86
C PRO A 51 2.85 4.99 5.96
N GLY A 52 2.08 6.00 6.32
CA GLY A 52 1.05 6.61 5.48
C GLY A 52 0.82 8.10 5.81
N PRO A 53 0.12 8.86 4.95
CA PRO A 53 -0.29 8.49 3.60
C PRO A 53 0.84 8.54 2.57
N TRP A 54 0.69 7.80 1.47
CA TRP A 54 1.56 7.92 0.30
C TRP A 54 1.20 9.18 -0.52
N PRO A 55 2.11 10.18 -0.66
CA PRO A 55 1.80 11.44 -1.32
C PRO A 55 1.47 11.36 -2.82
N ASP A 56 1.84 10.29 -3.52
CA ASP A 56 1.56 10.16 -4.96
C ASP A 56 0.12 9.74 -5.25
N VAL A 57 -0.64 9.32 -4.22
CA VAL A 57 -2.05 8.93 -4.33
C VAL A 57 -2.90 9.89 -3.50
N PRO A 58 -3.88 10.59 -4.12
CA PRO A 58 -4.74 11.51 -3.39
C PRO A 58 -5.66 10.77 -2.42
N SER A 59 -5.88 11.35 -1.24
CA SER A 59 -6.92 10.90 -0.32
C SER A 59 -8.31 11.12 -0.92
N VAL A 60 -9.25 10.23 -0.62
CA VAL A 60 -10.64 10.34 -1.09
C VAL A 60 -11.58 10.60 0.09
N ILE A 61 -12.32 11.71 0.03
CA ILE A 61 -13.28 12.11 1.06
C ILE A 61 -14.65 11.53 0.69
N GLU A 62 -14.93 10.31 1.13
CA GLU A 62 -16.21 9.65 0.93
C GLU A 62 -16.63 8.89 2.19
N ASP A 63 -17.88 9.12 2.63
CA ASP A 63 -18.47 8.38 3.75
C ASP A 63 -19.22 7.13 3.26
N VAL A 64 -18.45 6.18 2.73
CA VAL A 64 -18.96 4.90 2.26
C VAL A 64 -18.33 3.74 3.03
N ALA A 65 -18.99 2.59 3.05
CA ALA A 65 -18.50 1.37 3.71
C ALA A 65 -17.62 0.49 2.80
N HIS A 66 -17.28 0.95 1.60
CA HIS A 66 -16.43 0.23 0.64
C HIS A 66 -15.29 1.14 0.18
N VAL A 67 -14.17 0.54 -0.23
CA VAL A 67 -13.03 1.30 -0.73
C VAL A 67 -13.40 1.99 -2.05
N PRO A 68 -13.22 3.32 -2.19
CA PRO A 68 -13.57 4.03 -3.41
C PRO A 68 -12.75 3.56 -4.62
N ASP A 69 -13.41 3.39 -5.76
CA ASP A 69 -12.76 2.92 -6.99
C ASP A 69 -11.71 3.90 -7.50
N ASP A 70 -11.92 5.22 -7.39
CA ASP A 70 -10.94 6.23 -7.80
C ASP A 70 -9.64 6.14 -6.95
N LEU A 71 -9.74 5.82 -5.66
CA LEU A 71 -8.58 5.57 -4.80
C LEU A 71 -7.82 4.33 -5.28
N VAL A 72 -8.54 3.23 -5.53
CA VAL A 72 -7.97 1.96 -6.00
C VAL A 72 -7.25 2.16 -7.34
N LEU A 73 -7.92 2.76 -8.32
CA LEU A 73 -7.37 2.92 -9.67
C LEU A 73 -6.17 3.87 -9.69
N SER A 74 -6.21 4.94 -8.90
CA SER A 74 -5.05 5.84 -8.71
C SER A 74 -3.87 5.09 -8.09
N THR A 75 -4.13 4.27 -7.07
CA THR A 75 -3.13 3.42 -6.41
C THR A 75 -2.48 2.45 -7.38
N LEU A 76 -3.28 1.65 -8.08
CA LEU A 76 -2.80 0.64 -9.01
C LEU A 76 -1.99 1.26 -10.16
N SER A 77 -2.45 2.40 -10.68
CA SER A 77 -1.72 3.14 -11.72
C SER A 77 -0.39 3.70 -11.20
N SER A 78 -0.37 4.22 -9.98
CA SER A 78 0.83 4.78 -9.34
C SER A 78 1.86 3.69 -9.05
N LEU A 79 1.43 2.51 -8.58
CA LEU A 79 2.28 1.34 -8.39
C LEU A 79 2.99 0.96 -9.69
N MET A 80 2.28 0.90 -10.83
CA MET A 80 2.88 0.61 -12.13
C MET A 80 3.89 1.67 -12.61
N GLY A 81 3.88 2.87 -12.02
CA GLY A 81 4.86 3.92 -12.27
C GLY A 81 6.19 3.74 -11.51
N LEU A 82 6.24 2.83 -10.54
CA LEU A 82 7.44 2.58 -9.74
C LEU A 82 8.51 1.81 -10.53
N PRO A 83 9.81 1.98 -10.18
CA PRO A 83 10.89 1.31 -10.88
C PRO A 83 10.73 -0.22 -10.93
N GLY A 84 10.73 -0.80 -12.13
CA GLY A 84 10.62 -2.25 -12.31
C GLY A 84 9.24 -2.84 -12.04
N ALA A 85 8.21 -2.02 -11.81
CA ALA A 85 6.86 -2.46 -11.47
C ALA A 85 6.00 -2.92 -12.66
N ALA A 86 6.40 -2.55 -13.87
CA ALA A 86 5.74 -2.92 -15.12
C ALA A 86 6.77 -3.05 -16.23
N ASP A 87 6.42 -3.77 -17.31
CA ASP A 87 7.29 -3.95 -18.49
C ASP A 87 8.69 -4.48 -18.15
N ALA A 88 8.79 -5.28 -17.09
CA ALA A 88 10.06 -5.78 -16.55
C ALA A 88 10.26 -7.28 -16.81
N CYS A 89 9.62 -7.80 -17.86
CA CYS A 89 9.85 -9.13 -18.37
C CYS A 89 10.88 -9.10 -19.50
N ASP A 90 11.79 -10.05 -19.52
CA ASP A 90 12.74 -10.23 -20.61
C ASP A 90 11.98 -10.70 -21.87
N ALA A 91 12.10 -9.95 -22.96
CA ALA A 91 11.32 -10.21 -24.18
C ALA A 91 11.67 -11.56 -24.85
N SER A 92 12.87 -12.09 -24.60
CA SER A 92 13.33 -13.34 -25.23
C SER A 92 12.88 -14.58 -24.45
N THR A 93 12.80 -14.48 -23.12
CA THR A 93 12.51 -15.62 -22.24
C THR A 93 11.13 -15.55 -21.57
N GLY A 94 10.47 -14.39 -21.58
CA GLY A 94 9.25 -14.13 -20.81
C GLY A 94 9.46 -14.18 -19.29
N ARG A 95 10.71 -14.19 -18.82
CA ARG A 95 11.04 -14.28 -17.39
C ARG A 95 11.21 -12.88 -16.79
N PRO A 96 10.96 -12.69 -15.49
CA PRO A 96 11.24 -11.43 -14.82
C PRO A 96 12.72 -11.05 -14.89
N ARG A 97 13.01 -9.84 -15.38
CA ARG A 97 14.36 -9.25 -15.37
C ARG A 97 14.89 -9.08 -13.94
N ALA A 98 16.15 -8.67 -13.83
CA ALA A 98 16.80 -8.43 -12.54
C ALA A 98 16.15 -7.27 -11.76
N ASP A 99 15.62 -6.27 -12.46
CA ASP A 99 14.96 -5.09 -11.90
C ASP A 99 13.45 -5.30 -11.63
N ALA A 100 12.85 -6.39 -12.12
CA ALA A 100 11.44 -6.70 -11.94
C ALA A 100 11.08 -6.76 -10.45
N THR A 101 10.12 -5.93 -10.05
CA THR A 101 9.80 -5.70 -8.64
C THR A 101 8.29 -5.66 -8.43
N GLU A 102 7.84 -6.36 -7.39
CA GLU A 102 6.50 -6.21 -6.83
C GLU A 102 6.52 -5.23 -5.65
N TYR A 103 5.48 -4.42 -5.57
CA TYR A 103 5.22 -3.44 -4.53
C TYR A 103 3.82 -3.69 -3.96
N CYS A 104 3.67 -3.56 -2.64
CA CYS A 104 2.38 -3.67 -1.96
C CYS A 104 2.07 -2.41 -1.20
N VAL A 105 0.78 -2.14 -1.05
CA VAL A 105 0.25 -1.09 -0.19
C VAL A 105 -0.96 -1.62 0.58
N ALA A 106 -1.24 -1.01 1.73
CA ALA A 106 -2.50 -1.17 2.44
C ALA A 106 -3.44 -0.02 2.10
N LEU A 107 -4.71 -0.35 1.86
CA LEU A 107 -5.78 0.63 1.72
C LEU A 107 -6.47 0.73 3.09
N TYR A 108 -6.55 1.94 3.63
CA TYR A 108 -7.04 2.18 4.99
C TYR A 108 -7.94 3.40 5.04
N ARG A 109 -8.72 3.50 6.13
CA ARG A 109 -9.64 4.62 6.35
C ARG A 109 -9.29 5.34 7.64
N THR A 110 -9.23 6.66 7.57
CA THR A 110 -9.15 7.55 8.73
C THR A 110 -10.57 8.00 9.13
N PRO A 111 -10.74 8.71 10.26
CA PRO A 111 -12.01 9.35 10.56
C PRO A 111 -12.48 10.38 9.52
N ARG A 112 -11.63 10.82 8.58
CA ARG A 112 -11.92 11.89 7.62
C ARG A 112 -11.99 11.44 6.17
N ASP A 113 -11.20 10.45 5.79
CA ASP A 113 -10.93 10.13 4.40
C ASP A 113 -10.38 8.71 4.23
N TRP A 114 -10.32 8.28 2.98
CA TRP A 114 -9.63 7.08 2.56
C TRP A 114 -8.22 7.40 2.08
N ARG A 115 -7.26 6.55 2.46
CA ARG A 115 -5.84 6.74 2.21
C ARG A 115 -5.14 5.41 1.88
N VAL A 116 -3.89 5.52 1.47
CA VAL A 116 -3.06 4.41 1.03
C VAL A 116 -1.69 4.53 1.68
N SER A 117 -1.17 3.41 2.17
CA SER A 117 0.17 3.38 2.76
C SER A 117 1.24 3.62 1.71
N TRP A 118 2.44 3.98 2.15
CA TRP A 118 3.62 3.95 1.31
C TRP A 118 3.84 2.57 0.68
N PRO A 119 4.33 2.49 -0.57
CA PRO A 119 4.65 1.22 -1.22
C PRO A 119 5.78 0.50 -0.50
N VAL A 120 5.60 -0.78 -0.25
CA VAL A 120 6.59 -1.67 0.35
C VAL A 120 7.17 -2.57 -0.73
N ARG A 121 8.50 -2.56 -0.85
CA ARG A 121 9.29 -3.43 -1.71
C ARG A 121 9.89 -4.54 -0.86
N SER A 122 9.71 -5.79 -1.27
CA SER A 122 10.45 -6.92 -0.69
C SER A 122 11.78 -7.10 -1.43
N ALA A 123 12.91 -6.86 -0.77
CA ALA A 123 14.24 -6.88 -1.41
C ALA A 123 14.99 -8.23 -1.29
N SER A 124 14.54 -9.16 -0.45
CA SER A 124 15.34 -10.34 -0.09
C SER A 124 14.67 -11.69 -0.41
N GLY A 125 15.32 -12.46 -1.30
CA GLY A 125 15.30 -13.93 -1.33
C GLY A 125 14.10 -14.61 -2.00
N ALA A 126 14.41 -15.52 -2.95
CA ALA A 126 13.61 -16.58 -3.61
C ALA A 126 12.15 -16.30 -4.04
N SER A 127 11.34 -15.63 -3.23
CA SER A 127 10.03 -15.12 -3.59
C SER A 127 10.18 -13.64 -3.95
N LYS A 128 10.25 -13.31 -5.25
CA LYS A 128 10.06 -11.94 -5.77
C LYS A 128 8.64 -11.39 -5.49
N THR A 129 7.90 -12.04 -4.60
CA THR A 129 6.53 -11.74 -4.21
C THR A 129 6.55 -10.65 -3.16
N CYS A 130 5.68 -9.67 -3.31
CA CYS A 130 5.57 -8.65 -2.30
C CYS A 130 4.82 -9.14 -1.05
N TRP A 131 5.34 -8.81 0.13
CA TRP A 131 4.69 -9.03 1.43
C TRP A 131 3.95 -7.77 1.88
N PRO A 132 2.61 -7.81 2.02
CA PRO A 132 1.84 -6.67 2.51
C PRO A 132 2.24 -6.27 3.94
N PRO A 133 2.00 -4.99 4.33
CA PRO A 133 2.25 -4.53 5.70
C PRO A 133 1.18 -5.06 6.66
N PHE A 134 1.28 -6.34 7.02
CA PHE A 134 0.29 -7.01 7.87
C PHE A 134 0.25 -6.46 9.31
N GLY A 135 1.25 -5.70 9.74
CA GLY A 135 1.27 -5.01 11.05
C GLY A 135 0.42 -3.74 11.09
N GLY A 136 -0.09 -3.29 9.94
CA GLY A 136 -0.93 -2.11 9.81
C GLY A 136 -0.24 -0.94 9.12
N VAL A 137 -0.82 0.25 9.29
CA VAL A 137 -0.32 1.51 8.74
C VAL A 137 -0.08 2.48 9.88
N ASP A 138 1.06 3.16 9.88
CA ASP A 138 1.39 4.28 10.76
C ASP A 138 1.12 5.58 10.01
N ASP A 139 -0.10 6.11 10.15
CA ASP A 139 -0.50 7.34 9.48
C ASP A 139 0.06 8.56 10.22
N ALA A 140 0.63 9.50 9.47
CA ALA A 140 1.27 10.70 10.00
C ALA A 140 0.35 11.58 10.88
N ASP A 141 -0.97 11.55 10.65
CA ASP A 141 -1.95 12.37 11.35
C ASP A 141 -2.75 11.58 12.40
N PHE A 142 -2.92 10.27 12.19
CA PHE A 142 -3.88 9.44 12.95
C PHE A 142 -3.26 8.23 13.67
N GLY A 143 -1.96 7.99 13.54
CA GLY A 143 -1.23 6.93 14.24
C GLY A 143 -1.43 5.54 13.65
N ASP A 144 -1.13 4.50 14.45
CA ASP A 144 -0.86 3.15 13.94
C ASP A 144 -1.97 2.10 14.11
N ASP A 145 -3.14 2.51 14.61
CA ASP A 145 -4.27 1.61 14.92
C ASP A 145 -5.51 1.88 14.04
N LEU A 146 -5.26 2.04 12.74
CA LEU A 146 -6.29 2.29 11.73
C LEU A 146 -6.78 1.00 11.06
N PRO A 147 -8.07 0.95 10.64
CA PRO A 147 -8.60 -0.20 9.95
C PRO A 147 -8.03 -0.32 8.53
N VAL A 148 -7.45 -1.47 8.23
CA VAL A 148 -6.99 -1.86 6.88
C VAL A 148 -8.11 -2.61 6.18
N PHE A 149 -8.50 -2.17 4.99
CA PHE A 149 -9.59 -2.72 4.19
C PHE A 149 -9.12 -3.70 3.11
N GLY A 150 -7.81 -3.91 3.02
CA GLY A 150 -7.21 -4.82 2.07
C GLY A 150 -5.87 -4.33 1.55
N TYR A 151 -5.37 -5.05 0.56
CA TYR A 151 -4.04 -4.83 0.00
C TYR A 151 -4.08 -4.77 -1.51
N ALA A 152 -3.29 -3.85 -2.08
CA ALA A 152 -3.08 -3.75 -3.51
C ALA A 152 -1.60 -4.01 -3.83
N HIS A 153 -1.34 -4.64 -4.97
CA HIS A 153 0.02 -4.86 -5.47
C HIS A 153 0.07 -4.87 -7.01
N ASN A 154 1.28 -4.92 -7.56
CA ASN A 154 1.52 -5.07 -9.00
C ASN A 154 2.21 -6.40 -9.33
N HIS A 155 2.04 -6.86 -10.57
CA HIS A 155 2.86 -7.91 -11.17
C HIS A 155 3.71 -7.37 -12.33
N PRO A 156 5.05 -7.38 -12.22
CA PRO A 156 5.94 -6.68 -13.15
C PRO A 156 6.05 -7.32 -14.55
N CYS A 157 5.51 -8.53 -14.70
CA CYS A 157 5.62 -9.37 -15.88
C CYS A 157 4.29 -9.66 -16.57
N GLY A 158 3.23 -8.93 -16.22
CA GLY A 158 1.94 -9.15 -16.86
C GLY A 158 1.21 -10.42 -16.42
N THR A 159 1.67 -11.08 -15.34
CA THR A 159 1.06 -12.29 -14.80
C THR A 159 -0.23 -11.98 -14.04
N GLY A 160 -1.17 -12.93 -14.06
CA GLY A 160 -2.38 -12.91 -13.24
C GLY A 160 -2.12 -13.10 -11.75
N ALA A 161 -3.18 -13.04 -10.94
CA ALA A 161 -3.07 -13.30 -9.50
C ALA A 161 -2.58 -14.74 -9.25
N SER A 162 -1.70 -14.88 -8.27
CA SER A 162 -1.20 -16.15 -7.77
C SER A 162 -2.12 -16.73 -6.69
N SER A 163 -1.96 -18.02 -6.37
CA SER A 163 -2.65 -18.63 -5.22
C SER A 163 -2.34 -17.90 -3.90
N GLN A 164 -1.13 -17.34 -3.75
CA GLN A 164 -0.71 -16.60 -2.56
C GLN A 164 -1.44 -15.25 -2.43
N ASP A 165 -1.76 -14.61 -3.56
CA ASP A 165 -2.45 -13.32 -3.58
C ASP A 165 -3.89 -13.49 -3.05
N LEU A 166 -4.53 -14.60 -3.41
CA LEU A 166 -5.89 -14.95 -2.95
C LEU A 166 -5.97 -15.27 -1.45
N GLU A 167 -4.83 -15.41 -0.77
CA GLU A 167 -4.73 -15.71 0.66
C GLU A 167 -4.23 -14.50 1.49
N SER A 168 -4.01 -13.36 0.85
CA SER A 168 -3.44 -12.18 1.50
C SER A 168 -4.53 -11.27 2.07
N TRP A 169 -4.84 -11.45 3.35
CA TRP A 169 -5.90 -10.72 4.06
C TRP A 169 -5.39 -10.00 5.31
N PRO A 170 -6.11 -8.97 5.81
CA PRO A 170 -5.75 -8.28 7.04
C PRO A 170 -5.52 -9.22 8.21
N ARG A 171 -4.67 -8.79 9.15
CA ARG A 171 -4.41 -9.51 10.40
C ARG A 171 -4.80 -8.64 11.58
N LEU A 172 -5.34 -9.26 12.61
CA LEU A 172 -5.68 -8.59 13.86
C LEU A 172 -5.19 -9.39 15.06
N LYS A 173 -4.91 -8.69 16.15
CA LYS A 173 -4.54 -9.32 17.42
C LYS A 173 -5.76 -9.98 18.07
N ALA A 174 -5.65 -11.27 18.41
CA ALA A 174 -6.69 -12.05 19.07
C ALA A 174 -6.20 -12.48 20.47
N GLY A 175 -6.49 -11.65 21.47
CA GLY A 175 -6.04 -11.88 22.85
C GLY A 175 -4.52 -11.77 23.02
N GLU A 176 -4.00 -12.41 24.06
CA GLU A 176 -2.55 -12.49 24.31
C GLU A 176 -1.86 -13.55 23.43
N GLU A 177 -2.63 -14.45 22.81
CA GLU A 177 -2.13 -15.71 22.23
C GLU A 177 -1.77 -15.62 20.73
N GLY A 178 -2.06 -14.50 20.04
CA GLY A 178 -1.47 -14.27 18.72
C GLY A 178 -2.28 -13.43 17.74
N TRP A 179 -1.90 -13.55 16.47
CA TRP A 179 -2.45 -12.81 15.34
C TRP A 179 -3.22 -13.74 14.41
N VAL A 180 -4.46 -13.37 14.10
CA VAL A 180 -5.33 -14.14 13.21
C VAL A 180 -5.52 -13.40 11.89
N LEU A 181 -5.56 -14.18 10.81
CA LEU A 181 -5.94 -13.68 9.51
C LEU A 181 -7.46 -13.52 9.47
N VAL A 182 -7.93 -12.39 8.96
CA VAL A 182 -9.36 -12.09 8.83
C VAL A 182 -9.68 -11.57 7.44
N ALA A 183 -10.76 -12.09 6.86
CA ALA A 183 -11.26 -11.66 5.56
C ALA A 183 -12.14 -10.38 5.64
N TYR A 184 -11.96 -9.60 6.70
CA TYR A 184 -12.69 -8.38 7.01
C TYR A 184 -11.71 -7.26 7.32
N ALA A 185 -12.15 -6.03 7.09
CA ALA A 185 -11.39 -4.85 7.44
C ALA A 185 -11.19 -4.77 8.95
N ALA A 186 -9.94 -4.57 9.39
CA ALA A 186 -9.58 -4.68 10.79
C ALA A 186 -8.44 -3.74 11.20
N THR A 187 -8.48 -3.30 12.46
CA THR A 187 -7.36 -2.61 13.11
C THR A 187 -6.37 -3.63 13.67
N PRO A 188 -5.07 -3.29 13.75
CA PRO A 188 -4.09 -4.14 14.40
C PRO A 188 -4.44 -4.51 15.84
N SER A 189 -5.08 -3.61 16.60
CA SER A 189 -5.49 -3.86 18.00
C SER A 189 -6.63 -4.86 18.19
N GLY A 190 -7.22 -5.39 17.12
CA GLY A 190 -8.25 -6.43 17.23
C GLY A 190 -9.68 -5.98 16.92
N ARG A 191 -9.89 -4.77 16.39
CA ARG A 191 -11.24 -4.25 16.09
C ARG A 191 -11.59 -4.45 14.63
N LEU A 192 -12.77 -5.02 14.35
CA LEU A 192 -13.34 -5.07 13.01
C LEU A 192 -13.97 -3.71 12.66
N ALA A 193 -13.72 -3.22 11.44
CA ALA A 193 -14.47 -2.10 10.89
C ALA A 193 -15.88 -2.53 10.53
N ARG A 194 -16.86 -1.65 10.78
CA ARG A 194 -18.29 -1.95 10.62
C ARG A 194 -18.97 -0.88 9.78
N ASP A 195 -19.96 -1.29 9.00
CA ASP A 195 -20.84 -0.38 8.25
C ASP A 195 -21.84 0.32 9.18
N SER A 196 -22.70 1.18 8.62
CA SER A 196 -23.73 1.91 9.38
C SER A 196 -24.79 1.02 10.04
N ARG A 197 -24.87 -0.26 9.65
CA ARG A 197 -25.76 -1.27 10.24
C ARG A 197 -25.05 -2.11 11.30
N GLY A 198 -23.77 -1.85 11.53
CA GLY A 198 -22.94 -2.61 12.47
C GLY A 198 -22.37 -3.90 11.89
N GLU A 199 -22.50 -4.15 10.58
CA GLU A 199 -21.98 -5.37 9.95
C GLU A 199 -20.49 -5.25 9.63
N PRO A 200 -19.68 -6.30 9.84
CA PRO A 200 -18.27 -6.30 9.46
C PRO A 200 -18.08 -6.01 7.97
N ILE A 201 -17.17 -5.09 7.65
CA ILE A 201 -16.88 -4.72 6.26
C ILE A 201 -15.90 -5.75 5.65
N PRO A 202 -16.22 -6.40 4.51
CA PRO A 202 -15.31 -7.34 3.87
C PRO A 202 -14.02 -6.67 3.38
N ALA A 203 -12.90 -7.37 3.54
CA ALA A 203 -11.64 -6.96 2.93
C ALA A 203 -11.56 -7.40 1.46
N TRP A 204 -10.71 -6.73 0.69
CA TRP A 204 -10.50 -7.00 -0.73
C TRP A 204 -9.02 -7.05 -1.09
N GLY A 205 -8.70 -7.77 -2.16
CA GLY A 205 -7.38 -7.72 -2.79
C GLY A 205 -7.45 -7.05 -4.15
N TRP A 206 -6.39 -6.35 -4.56
CA TRP A 206 -6.30 -5.69 -5.86
C TRP A 206 -4.96 -5.94 -6.54
N LEU A 207 -4.98 -6.08 -7.86
CA LEU A 207 -3.81 -6.33 -8.69
C LEU A 207 -3.76 -5.37 -9.87
N ALA A 208 -2.58 -4.80 -10.11
CA ALA A 208 -2.19 -4.15 -11.36
C ALA A 208 -1.26 -5.07 -12.16
N THR A 209 -1.60 -5.34 -13.40
CA THR A 209 -0.78 -6.19 -14.29
C THR A 209 -0.86 -5.71 -15.73
N GLY A 210 -0.10 -6.37 -16.60
CA GLY A 210 0.06 -6.00 -18.01
C GLY A 210 1.10 -4.89 -18.23
N PRO A 211 1.21 -4.39 -19.48
CA PRO A 211 2.11 -3.31 -19.81
C PRO A 211 1.60 -1.97 -19.29
N ARG A 212 2.50 -1.02 -18.99
CA ARG A 212 2.11 0.30 -18.48
C ARG A 212 1.23 1.09 -19.46
N SER A 213 1.39 0.85 -20.76
CA SER A 213 0.59 1.48 -21.81
C SER A 213 -0.83 0.92 -21.94
N ALA A 214 -1.08 -0.28 -21.41
CA ALA A 214 -2.38 -0.93 -21.44
C ALA A 214 -2.58 -1.77 -20.16
N PRO A 215 -2.71 -1.12 -19.00
CA PRO A 215 -2.77 -1.81 -17.72
C PRO A 215 -4.08 -2.60 -17.60
N ARG A 216 -4.01 -3.71 -16.86
CA ARG A 216 -5.16 -4.51 -16.46
C ARG A 216 -5.27 -4.47 -14.95
N PHE A 217 -6.46 -4.15 -14.47
CA PHE A 217 -6.76 -4.07 -13.04
C PHE A 217 -7.76 -5.13 -12.64
N TYR A 218 -7.44 -5.84 -11.56
CA TYR A 218 -8.27 -6.89 -11.00
C TYR A 218 -8.54 -6.63 -9.52
N LYS A 219 -9.66 -7.14 -9.03
CA LYS A 219 -9.94 -7.25 -7.60
C LYS A 219 -10.58 -8.58 -7.26
N TRP A 220 -10.42 -9.03 -6.02
CA TRP A 220 -11.08 -10.23 -5.53
C TRP A 220 -11.53 -10.10 -4.07
N ASN A 221 -12.53 -10.90 -3.73
CA ASN A 221 -13.04 -11.00 -2.37
C ASN A 221 -12.71 -12.36 -1.74
N GLN A 222 -13.13 -12.54 -0.50
CA GLN A 222 -12.93 -13.76 0.28
C GLN A 222 -13.56 -15.04 -0.30
N SER A 223 -14.59 -14.91 -1.15
CA SER A 223 -15.20 -16.07 -1.81
C SER A 223 -14.41 -16.50 -3.06
N GLY A 224 -13.33 -15.79 -3.38
CA GLY A 224 -12.56 -15.99 -4.60
C GLY A 224 -13.19 -15.38 -5.84
N ALA A 225 -14.25 -14.57 -5.71
CA ALA A 225 -14.84 -13.91 -6.88
C ALA A 225 -13.88 -12.83 -7.39
N VAL A 226 -13.42 -12.99 -8.62
CA VAL A 226 -12.48 -12.11 -9.31
C VAL A 226 -13.23 -11.21 -10.28
N PHE A 227 -12.89 -9.94 -10.26
CA PHE A 227 -13.45 -8.90 -11.12
C PHE A 227 -12.34 -8.19 -11.87
N ARG A 228 -12.65 -7.72 -13.07
CA ARG A 228 -11.76 -6.88 -13.89
C ARG A 228 -12.37 -5.50 -14.08
N TRP A 229 -11.55 -4.46 -14.00
CA TRP A 229 -11.97 -3.12 -14.37
C TRP A 229 -12.09 -3.00 -15.89
N THR A 230 -13.25 -2.58 -16.39
CA THR A 230 -13.52 -2.42 -17.83
C THR A 230 -13.81 -0.99 -18.25
N GLY A 231 -13.57 -0.02 -17.37
CA GLY A 231 -13.75 1.42 -17.65
C GLY A 231 -14.83 2.07 -16.79
N ARG A 232 -14.90 3.40 -16.81
CA ARG A 232 -15.79 4.18 -15.92
C ARG A 232 -17.28 3.87 -16.11
N GLU A 233 -17.70 3.51 -17.32
CA GLU A 233 -19.12 3.26 -17.63
C GLU A 233 -19.61 1.92 -17.06
N THR A 234 -18.76 0.89 -17.07
CA THR A 234 -19.14 -0.47 -16.65
C THR A 234 -18.60 -0.83 -15.26
N GLY A 235 -17.51 -0.20 -14.84
CA GLY A 235 -16.84 -0.46 -13.57
C GLY A 235 -16.17 -1.83 -13.51
N TRP A 236 -16.37 -2.52 -12.38
CA TRP A 236 -15.83 -3.86 -12.13
C TRP A 236 -16.77 -4.95 -12.64
N THR A 237 -16.29 -5.76 -13.57
CA THR A 237 -17.06 -6.87 -14.14
C THR A 237 -16.55 -8.21 -13.61
N PHE A 238 -17.45 -9.06 -13.14
CA PHE A 238 -17.12 -10.40 -12.70
C PHE A 238 -16.48 -11.21 -13.84
N GLN A 239 -15.42 -11.96 -13.53
CA GLN A 239 -14.69 -12.76 -14.49
C GLN A 239 -14.76 -14.25 -14.16
N ALA A 240 -14.44 -14.62 -12.92
CA ALA A 240 -14.36 -16.00 -12.47
C ALA A 240 -14.41 -16.10 -10.94
N THR A 241 -14.66 -17.31 -10.45
CA THR A 241 -14.38 -17.68 -9.06
C THR A 241 -13.09 -18.49 -9.01
N CYS A 242 -12.10 -18.01 -8.27
CA CYS A 242 -10.78 -18.61 -8.18
C CYS A 242 -10.49 -19.14 -6.77
N HIS A 243 -9.85 -20.29 -6.69
CA HIS A 243 -9.40 -20.90 -5.45
C HIS A 243 -7.89 -21.16 -5.51
N PRO A 244 -7.16 -20.94 -4.39
CA PRO A 244 -5.76 -21.32 -4.28
C PRO A 244 -5.57 -22.78 -4.71
N ALA A 245 -4.61 -23.03 -5.60
CA ALA A 245 -4.24 -24.40 -5.94
C ALA A 245 -3.48 -25.01 -4.76
N SER A 246 -3.78 -26.28 -4.42
CA SER A 246 -3.06 -26.97 -3.35
C SER A 246 -1.55 -26.95 -3.59
N SER A 247 -0.81 -26.36 -2.66
CA SER A 247 0.65 -26.31 -2.76
C SER A 247 1.19 -27.73 -2.57
N ASN A 248 1.68 -28.34 -3.65
CA ASN A 248 2.65 -29.42 -3.46
C ASN A 248 3.89 -28.76 -2.83
N ILE A 249 4.36 -29.29 -1.71
CA ILE A 249 5.43 -28.74 -0.85
C ILE A 249 6.72 -28.35 -1.65
N LEU A 250 6.88 -28.91 -2.85
CA LEU A 250 7.97 -28.68 -3.79
C LEU A 250 7.82 -27.45 -4.72
N ARG A 251 6.66 -26.78 -4.77
CA ARG A 251 6.42 -25.57 -5.60
C ARG A 251 5.84 -24.45 -4.74
N ARG A 252 6.70 -23.75 -4.00
CA ARG A 252 6.29 -22.77 -2.97
C ARG A 252 6.02 -21.36 -3.47
N SER A 253 6.07 -21.08 -4.78
CA SER A 253 5.90 -19.69 -5.28
C SER A 253 5.29 -19.68 -6.69
N GLY A 254 4.33 -18.77 -6.93
CA GLY A 254 3.81 -18.46 -8.27
C GLY A 254 2.88 -19.50 -8.91
N VAL A 255 2.26 -20.40 -8.12
CA VAL A 255 1.26 -21.34 -8.65
C VAL A 255 -0.03 -20.58 -8.96
N MET A 256 -0.49 -20.68 -10.19
CA MET A 256 -1.76 -20.07 -10.60
C MET A 256 -2.94 -20.72 -9.86
N PRO A 257 -3.92 -19.92 -9.42
CA PRO A 257 -5.14 -20.45 -8.82
C PRO A 257 -5.96 -21.22 -9.86
N LYS A 258 -6.87 -22.06 -9.37
CA LYS A 258 -7.87 -22.73 -10.20
C LYS A 258 -9.10 -21.84 -10.28
N CYS A 259 -9.49 -21.42 -11.48
CA CYS A 259 -10.61 -20.51 -11.70
C CYS A 259 -11.73 -21.19 -12.49
N THR A 260 -12.98 -20.84 -12.17
CA THR A 260 -14.16 -21.28 -12.90
C THR A 260 -15.05 -20.07 -13.21
N PRO A 261 -15.34 -19.76 -14.50
CA PRO A 261 -14.68 -20.33 -15.69
C PRO A 261 -13.17 -20.04 -15.69
N ASP A 262 -12.44 -20.71 -16.60
CA ASP A 262 -11.02 -20.44 -16.79
C ASP A 262 -10.81 -18.94 -17.08
N LEU A 263 -9.92 -18.32 -16.30
CA LEU A 263 -9.64 -16.89 -16.39
C LEU A 263 -8.36 -16.65 -17.18
N ILE A 264 -8.47 -15.89 -18.27
CA ILE A 264 -7.33 -15.35 -19.00
C ILE A 264 -7.01 -13.97 -18.43
N TRP A 265 -5.83 -13.85 -17.83
CA TRP A 265 -5.36 -12.67 -17.11
C TRP A 265 -4.71 -11.60 -17.99
#